data_AF-A0A2D5Y1W3-F1
#
_entry.id   AF-A0A2D5Y1W3-F1
#
_cell.length_a   1.000
_cell.length_b   1.000
_cell.length_c   1.000
_cell.angle_alpha   90.00
_cell.angle_beta   90.00
_cell.angle_gamma   90.00
#
_symmetry.space_group_name_H-M   'P 1'
#
loop_
_entity.id
_entity.type
_entity.pdbx_description
1 polymer ?
#
loop_
_entity_poly.entity_id
_entity_poly.type
_entity_poly.pdbx_seq_one_letter_code
_entity_poly.pdbx_strand_id
1 'polypeptide(L)'
;MTNPLDGKYRITSTTSYQGPIEKRSDGETEIRDGKTSRIDDAKCKWTSTFEILNDNEVKMTSVADPTNSAIDFLLTAPDGTPTREVTTYVANLKLSRKGDDKIQMSGQIHYGSDVVFLTMRKIGP
;
A
#
# COMPACT_ATOMS: atom_id res chain seq x y z
N MET A 1 7.09 22.91 5.45
CA MET A 1 8.06 22.07 4.72
C MET A 1 7.28 20.93 4.11
N THR A 2 7.36 20.76 2.79
CA THR A 2 6.72 19.66 2.05
C THR A 2 7.34 18.33 2.48
N ASN A 3 6.56 17.25 2.61
CA ASN A 3 7.12 15.97 3.01
C ASN A 3 8.02 15.43 1.87
N PRO A 4 9.22 14.89 2.14
CA PRO A 4 10.15 14.44 1.10
C PRO A 4 9.60 13.36 0.17
N LEU A 5 8.55 12.65 0.60
CA LEU A 5 7.89 11.61 -0.18
C LEU A 5 6.71 12.14 -0.99
N ASP A 6 6.36 13.42 -0.90
CA ASP A 6 5.21 13.95 -1.60
C ASP A 6 5.33 13.83 -3.13
N GLY A 7 4.19 13.50 -3.74
CA GLY A 7 4.01 13.39 -5.17
C GLY A 7 3.17 12.19 -5.61
N LYS A 8 3.07 12.01 -6.92
CA LYS A 8 2.31 10.91 -7.54
C LYS A 8 3.17 9.68 -7.69
N TYR A 9 2.61 8.52 -7.37
CA TYR A 9 3.27 7.22 -7.43
C TYR A 9 2.46 6.23 -8.24
N ARG A 10 3.16 5.45 -9.06
CA ARG A 10 2.62 4.20 -9.62
C ARG A 10 2.87 3.07 -8.62
N ILE A 11 1.81 2.36 -8.28
CA ILE A 11 1.80 1.18 -7.44
C ILE A 11 1.77 -0.04 -8.35
N THR A 12 2.65 -0.99 -8.04
CA THR A 12 2.67 -2.34 -8.62
C THR A 12 2.77 -3.34 -7.49
N SER A 13 2.02 -4.42 -7.59
CA SER A 13 1.86 -5.42 -6.56
C SER A 13 1.86 -6.81 -7.18
N THR A 14 2.54 -7.74 -6.54
CA THR A 14 2.42 -9.17 -6.83
C THR A 14 2.12 -9.89 -5.52
N THR A 15 1.37 -10.98 -5.59
CA THR A 15 0.96 -11.74 -4.41
C THR A 15 1.41 -13.19 -4.53
N SER A 16 1.72 -13.83 -3.41
CA SER A 16 1.92 -15.28 -3.34
C SER A 16 0.60 -16.07 -3.36
N TYR A 17 -0.55 -15.40 -3.30
CA TYR A 17 -1.86 -16.04 -3.29
C TYR A 17 -2.10 -16.81 -4.59
N GLN A 18 -2.50 -18.08 -4.48
CA GLN A 18 -2.76 -18.99 -5.61
C GLN A 18 -4.23 -19.33 -5.81
N GLY A 19 -5.15 -18.66 -5.10
CA GLY A 19 -6.58 -18.93 -5.26
C GLY A 19 -7.18 -18.27 -6.50
N PRO A 20 -8.49 -18.48 -6.74
CA PRO A 20 -9.14 -18.10 -8.00
C PRO A 20 -9.35 -16.59 -8.16
N ILE A 21 -9.16 -15.79 -7.10
CA ILE A 21 -9.39 -14.35 -7.08
C ILE A 21 -8.06 -13.63 -7.26
N GLU A 22 -7.98 -12.79 -8.30
CA GLU A 22 -6.80 -11.96 -8.53
C GLU A 22 -6.71 -10.83 -7.48
N LYS A 23 -5.70 -10.90 -6.60
CA LYS A 23 -5.38 -9.82 -5.66
C LYS A 23 -4.39 -8.85 -6.29
N ARG A 24 -4.85 -7.96 -7.17
CA ARG A 24 -4.05 -6.84 -7.71
C ARG A 24 -4.46 -5.53 -7.04
N SER A 25 -3.48 -4.81 -6.49
CA SER A 25 -3.64 -3.46 -5.93
C SER A 25 -2.88 -2.40 -6.76
N ASP A 26 -2.57 -2.74 -8.01
CA ASP A 26 -1.88 -1.87 -8.95
C ASP A 26 -2.69 -0.61 -9.23
N GLY A 27 -2.01 0.48 -9.53
CA GLY A 27 -2.67 1.74 -9.86
C GLY A 27 -1.79 2.94 -9.60
N GLU A 28 -2.42 4.08 -9.37
CA GLU A 28 -1.74 5.32 -9.03
C GLU A 28 -2.26 5.86 -7.71
N THR A 29 -1.38 6.48 -6.93
CA THR A 29 -1.72 7.16 -5.69
C THR A 29 -0.93 8.45 -5.56
N GLU A 30 -1.37 9.32 -4.67
CA GLU A 30 -0.69 10.57 -4.39
C GLU A 30 -0.36 10.63 -2.90
N ILE A 31 0.92 10.81 -2.60
CA ILE A 31 1.39 11.10 -1.25
C ILE A 31 1.33 12.62 -1.06
N ARG A 32 0.59 13.06 -0.05
CA ARG A 32 0.54 14.44 0.43
C ARG A 32 0.76 14.48 1.93
N ASP A 33 1.72 15.26 2.38
CA ASP A 33 2.17 15.32 3.77
C ASP A 33 2.48 13.93 4.35
N GLY A 34 3.05 13.04 3.53
CA GLY A 34 3.35 11.66 3.91
C GLY A 34 2.12 10.76 4.06
N LYS A 35 0.99 11.12 3.44
CA LYS A 35 -0.27 10.37 3.53
C LYS A 35 -0.89 10.11 2.17
N THR A 36 -1.60 9.01 2.03
CA THR A 36 -2.43 8.70 0.85
C THR A 36 -3.86 8.40 1.26
N SER A 37 -4.81 8.67 0.37
CA SER A 37 -6.19 8.21 0.48
C SER A 37 -6.68 7.83 -0.92
N ARG A 38 -7.12 6.59 -1.09
CA ARG A 38 -7.68 6.10 -2.35
C ARG A 38 -8.88 5.20 -2.10
N ILE A 39 -9.70 5.03 -3.12
CA ILE A 39 -10.76 4.03 -3.17
C ILE A 39 -10.40 3.11 -4.33
N ASP A 40 -10.41 1.80 -4.10
CA ASP A 40 -10.16 0.82 -5.17
C ASP A 40 -11.44 0.48 -5.95
N ASP A 41 -11.31 -0.39 -6.95
CA ASP A 41 -12.44 -0.79 -7.80
C ASP A 41 -13.53 -1.54 -7.03
N ALA A 42 -13.15 -2.24 -5.96
CA ALA A 42 -14.08 -2.91 -5.06
C ALA A 42 -14.77 -1.95 -4.09
N LYS A 43 -14.50 -0.64 -4.16
CA LYS A 43 -14.98 0.42 -3.26
C LYS A 43 -14.45 0.34 -1.83
N CYS A 44 -13.38 -0.41 -1.60
CA CYS A 44 -12.65 -0.38 -0.33
C CYS A 44 -11.85 0.92 -0.24
N LYS A 45 -11.94 1.60 0.91
CA LYS A 45 -11.19 2.81 1.18
C LYS A 45 -9.85 2.44 1.81
N TRP A 46 -8.78 2.93 1.20
CA TRP A 46 -7.41 2.75 1.68
C TRP A 46 -6.83 4.10 2.11
N THR A 47 -6.37 4.19 3.34
CA THR A 47 -5.64 5.36 3.85
C THR A 47 -4.28 4.94 4.38
N SER A 48 -3.20 5.55 3.90
CA SER A 48 -1.85 5.16 4.32
C SER A 48 -1.06 6.33 4.86
N THR A 49 -0.16 6.06 5.81
CA THR A 49 0.86 6.98 6.32
C THR A 49 2.26 6.42 6.03
N PHE A 50 3.19 7.32 5.75
CA PHE A 50 4.58 7.02 5.43
C PHE A 50 5.50 7.78 6.38
N GLU A 51 6.26 7.03 7.16
CA GLU A 51 7.23 7.54 8.12
C GLU A 51 8.64 7.16 7.66
N ILE A 52 9.48 8.14 7.38
CA ILE A 52 10.88 7.90 7.02
C ILE A 52 11.60 7.45 8.30
N LEU A 53 12.08 6.20 8.31
CA LEU A 53 12.81 5.64 9.45
C LEU A 53 14.29 6.02 9.39
N ASN A 54 14.86 6.00 8.18
CA ASN A 54 16.24 6.35 7.87
C ASN A 54 16.38 6.63 6.36
N ASP A 55 17.61 6.89 5.90
CA ASP A 55 17.89 7.23 4.49
C ASP A 55 17.45 6.16 3.49
N ASN A 56 17.32 4.90 3.93
CA ASN A 56 17.06 3.73 3.10
C ASN A 56 15.75 3.01 3.44
N GLU A 57 14.97 3.48 4.41
CA GLU A 57 13.75 2.79 4.86
C GLU A 57 12.61 3.75 5.21
N VAL A 58 11.41 3.33 4.84
CA VAL A 58 10.16 4.01 5.14
C VAL A 58 9.20 2.99 5.73
N LYS A 59 8.61 3.29 6.87
CA LYS A 59 7.48 2.54 7.41
C LYS A 59 6.20 3.00 6.75
N MET A 60 5.47 2.07 6.15
CA MET A 60 4.11 2.28 5.66
C MET A 60 3.13 1.67 6.67
N THR A 61 2.12 2.45 7.08
CA THR A 61 0.94 1.95 7.78
C THR A 61 -0.28 2.24 6.92
N SER A 62 -1.02 1.23 6.49
CA SER A 62 -2.18 1.37 5.60
C SER A 62 -3.42 0.77 6.25
N VAL A 63 -4.50 1.53 6.32
CA VAL A 63 -5.79 1.08 6.84
C VAL A 63 -6.72 0.86 5.67
N ALA A 64 -7.27 -0.35 5.58
CA ALA A 64 -8.29 -0.75 4.63
C ALA A 64 -9.65 -0.81 5.33
N ASP A 65 -10.60 -0.04 4.82
CA ASP A 65 -11.97 0.01 5.30
C ASP A 65 -12.91 -0.52 4.20
N PRO A 66 -13.45 -1.74 4.36
CA PRO A 66 -14.33 -2.37 3.38
C PRO A 66 -15.81 -2.05 3.64
N THR A 67 -16.17 -1.10 4.52
CA THR A 67 -17.57 -0.82 4.89
C THR A 67 -18.46 -0.54 3.67
N ASN A 68 -17.92 0.14 2.66
CA ASN A 68 -18.63 0.47 1.42
C ASN A 68 -18.23 -0.43 0.24
N SER A 69 -17.46 -1.49 0.48
CA SER A 69 -17.02 -2.39 -0.59
C SER A 69 -18.13 -3.32 -1.04
N ALA A 70 -17.94 -3.93 -2.21
CA ALA A 70 -18.83 -4.99 -2.71
C ALA A 70 -19.09 -6.08 -1.65
N ILE A 71 -20.26 -6.72 -1.71
CA ILE A 71 -20.72 -7.68 -0.69
C ILE A 71 -19.87 -8.96 -0.62
N ASP A 72 -19.22 -9.30 -1.72
CA ASP A 72 -18.31 -10.44 -1.88
C ASP A 72 -16.83 -10.07 -1.69
N PHE A 73 -16.51 -8.78 -1.51
CA PHE A 73 -15.17 -8.35 -1.19
C PHE A 73 -14.81 -8.67 0.26
N LEU A 74 -13.69 -9.36 0.46
CA LEU A 74 -13.14 -9.72 1.76
C LEU A 74 -11.68 -9.31 1.84
N LEU A 75 -11.30 -8.70 2.96
CA LEU A 75 -9.91 -8.47 3.32
C LEU A 75 -9.32 -9.74 3.94
N THR A 76 -7.99 -9.78 4.03
CA THR A 76 -7.29 -10.82 4.79
C THR A 76 -6.89 -10.23 6.13
N ALA A 77 -7.40 -10.81 7.21
CA ALA A 77 -7.03 -10.46 8.58
C ALA A 77 -5.59 -10.91 8.89
N PRO A 78 -4.96 -10.40 9.97
CA PRO A 78 -3.59 -10.77 10.33
C PRO A 78 -3.39 -12.28 10.55
N ASP A 79 -4.42 -13.00 10.99
CA ASP A 79 -4.42 -14.45 11.18
C ASP A 79 -4.64 -15.25 9.88
N GLY A 80 -4.83 -14.56 8.75
CA GLY A 80 -5.07 -15.14 7.42
C GLY A 80 -6.53 -15.45 7.11
N THR A 81 -7.45 -15.21 8.03
CA THR A 81 -8.87 -15.43 7.78
C THR A 81 -9.47 -14.31 6.91
N PRO A 82 -10.50 -14.60 6.11
CA PRO A 82 -11.25 -13.57 5.40
C PRO A 82 -12.05 -12.70 6.39
N THR A 83 -12.04 -11.38 6.20
CA THR A 83 -12.76 -10.46 7.09
C THR A 83 -13.42 -9.30 6.32
N ARG A 84 -14.52 -8.79 6.87
CA ARG A 84 -15.15 -7.51 6.48
C ARG A 84 -14.89 -6.39 7.49
N GLU A 85 -14.02 -6.63 8.47
CA GLU A 85 -13.63 -5.62 9.44
C GLU A 85 -12.52 -4.73 8.87
N VAL A 86 -12.44 -3.51 9.41
CA VAL A 86 -11.34 -2.59 9.12
C VAL A 86 -10.03 -3.25 9.51
N THR A 87 -9.09 -3.31 8.55
CA THR A 87 -7.80 -3.99 8.76
C THR A 87 -6.66 -3.02 8.53
N THR A 88 -5.67 -3.06 9.42
CA THR A 88 -4.44 -2.27 9.28
C THR A 88 -3.30 -3.17 8.79
N TYR A 89 -2.58 -2.69 7.78
CA TYR A 89 -1.41 -3.25 7.09
C TYR A 89 -0.15 -2.47 7.44
N VAL A 90 0.92 -3.14 7.89
CA VAL A 90 2.21 -2.49 8.19
C VAL A 90 3.33 -3.15 7.39
N ALA A 91 4.20 -2.34 6.79
CA ALA A 91 5.40 -2.82 6.13
C ALA A 91 6.55 -1.82 6.23
N ASN A 92 7.77 -2.33 6.32
CA ASN A 92 8.99 -1.57 6.11
C ASN A 92 9.36 -1.67 4.63
N LEU A 93 9.37 -0.53 3.95
CA LEU A 93 9.71 -0.41 2.54
C LEU A 93 11.16 0.08 2.43
N LYS A 94 11.95 -0.62 1.61
CA LYS A 94 13.25 -0.12 1.15
C LYS A 94 13.02 1.11 0.30
N LEU A 95 13.71 2.18 0.62
CA LEU A 95 13.66 3.46 -0.05
C LEU A 95 14.93 3.65 -0.89
N SER A 96 14.75 3.85 -2.19
CA SER A 96 15.81 4.19 -3.13
C SER A 96 15.53 5.56 -3.71
N ARG A 97 16.53 6.44 -3.69
CA ARG A 97 16.44 7.81 -4.21
C ARG A 97 17.55 8.09 -5.22
N LYS A 98 17.23 8.83 -6.28
CA LYS A 98 18.19 9.38 -7.23
C LYS A 98 17.86 10.85 -7.53
N GLY A 99 18.30 11.74 -6.64
CA GLY A 99 17.80 13.12 -6.59
C GLY A 99 16.37 13.19 -6.03
N ASP A 100 15.73 14.35 -6.16
CA ASP A 100 14.48 14.65 -5.46
C ASP A 100 13.21 14.07 -6.14
N ASP A 101 13.30 13.79 -7.45
CA ASP A 101 12.15 13.36 -8.25
C ASP A 101 12.15 11.88 -8.61
N LYS A 102 13.22 11.14 -8.28
CA LYS A 102 13.32 9.70 -8.57
C LYS A 102 13.33 8.93 -7.27
N ILE A 103 12.13 8.65 -6.78
CA ILE A 103 11.89 7.86 -5.58
C ILE A 103 11.28 6.52 -5.98
N GLN A 104 11.83 5.45 -5.43
CA GLN A 104 11.23 4.13 -5.46
C GLN A 104 11.17 3.57 -4.05
N MET A 105 10.02 3.03 -3.67
CA MET A 105 9.83 2.30 -2.42
C MET A 105 9.41 0.87 -2.75
N SER A 106 9.97 -0.12 -2.07
CA SER A 106 9.59 -1.52 -2.29
C SER A 106 9.70 -2.34 -1.02
N GLY A 107 8.75 -3.23 -0.77
CA GLY A 107 8.76 -4.07 0.43
C GLY A 107 7.75 -5.20 0.36
N GLN A 108 7.66 -5.93 1.46
CA GLN A 108 6.74 -7.06 1.62
C GLN A 108 5.73 -6.74 2.71
N ILE A 109 4.47 -7.04 2.44
CA ILE A 109 3.37 -6.96 3.39
C ILE A 109 2.95 -8.40 3.66
N HIS A 110 3.10 -8.85 4.91
CA HIS A 110 2.78 -10.22 5.33
C HIS A 110 1.42 -10.22 6.03
N TYR A 111 0.42 -10.90 5.47
CA TYR A 111 -0.92 -11.03 6.06
C TYR A 111 -1.38 -12.47 6.00
N GLY A 112 -1.49 -13.10 7.17
CA GLY A 112 -1.72 -14.54 7.27
C GLY A 112 -0.62 -15.33 6.56
N SER A 113 -1.03 -16.22 5.66
CA SER A 113 -0.14 -17.01 4.80
C SER A 113 0.30 -16.29 3.51
N ASP A 114 -0.30 -15.14 3.21
CA ASP A 114 -0.05 -14.43 1.95
C ASP A 114 1.03 -13.36 2.12
N VAL A 115 1.89 -13.25 1.11
CA VAL A 115 2.89 -12.20 0.99
C VAL A 115 2.52 -11.34 -0.21
N VAL A 116 2.40 -10.04 0.00
CA VAL A 116 2.25 -9.05 -1.05
C VAL A 116 3.56 -8.31 -1.22
N PHE A 117 4.15 -8.40 -2.41
CA PHE A 117 5.31 -7.62 -2.79
C PHE A 117 4.83 -6.31 -3.40
N LEU A 118 5.11 -5.21 -2.71
CA LEU A 118 4.71 -3.86 -3.12
C LEU A 118 5.92 -3.14 -3.72
N THR A 119 5.72 -2.48 -4.86
CA THR A 119 6.64 -1.49 -5.41
C THR A 119 5.88 -0.21 -5.76
N MET A 120 6.36 0.92 -5.27
CA MET A 120 5.86 2.26 -5.54
C MET A 120 6.96 3.08 -6.22
N ARG A 121 6.68 3.66 -7.38
CA ARG A 121 7.63 4.53 -8.11
C ARG A 121 7.02 5.91 -8.30
N LYS A 122 7.73 6.97 -7.91
CA LYS A 122 7.30 8.35 -8.17
C LYS A 122 7.25 8.59 -9.68
N ILE A 123 6.13 9.11 -10.15
CA ILE A 123 5.83 9.40 -11.56
C ILE A 123 5.56 10.88 -11.83
N GLY A 124 5.45 11.69 -10.77
CA GLY A 124 5.25 13.12 -10.87
C GLY A 124 5.27 13.81 -9.51
N PRO A 125 5.27 15.16 -9.51
CA PRO A 125 5.02 15.95 -8.31
C PRO A 125 3.59 15.79 -7.81
#